data_AF-A0A0Q7FLC9-F1
#
_entry.id   AF-A0A0Q7FLC9-F1
#
_cell.length_a   1.000
_cell.length_b   1.000
_cell.length_c   1.000
_cell.angle_alpha   90.00
_cell.angle_beta   90.00
_cell.angle_gamma   90.00
#
_symmetry.space_group_name_H-M   'P 1'
#
loop_
_entity.id
_entity.type
_entity.pdbx_description
1 polymer ?
#
loop_
_entity_poly.entity_id
_entity_poly.type
_entity_poly.pdbx_seq_one_letter_code
_entity_poly.pdbx_strand_id
1 'polypeptide(L)'
;MEALKNAELAAGEAGDIAQQMQASAARAQAVKSELEDQLTRASEVAATELGKLEAAVASVSESVSKATADAAVAASKREETDRLTAQAQEAYKALSSFQATLQTTQKSVADIEARALDVTAQFENQRVNVGELLLQAERMVSGSTVAGLAKAFDDERKVLDKSMNGAFWGFMFGISLLFITSGALAAYILNVPIDGWEWLTKRGTADPTLAQVLSRSVIVIAPFWLTLFSARRYRSLFDLRQQYSHKYNMAFSMDGFKTQAPSFAESIAAWVFTIVAANPVLPRAGHAMDTAPPLTVQGMMNDARNAYDKVMGKE
;
A
#
# COMPACT_ATOMS: atom_id res chain seq x y z
N MET A 1 -16.09 -43.78 176.30
CA MET A 1 -15.20 -44.16 175.18
C MET A 1 -15.98 -44.14 173.87
N GLU A 2 -16.43 -42.97 173.41
CA GLU A 2 -17.05 -42.79 172.07
C GLU A 2 -16.45 -41.57 171.32
N ALA A 3 -15.70 -40.71 172.02
CA ALA A 3 -15.09 -39.50 171.45
C ALA A 3 -13.79 -39.74 170.66
N LEU A 4 -13.23 -40.95 170.68
CA LEU A 4 -11.93 -41.27 170.03
C LEU A 4 -12.05 -42.03 168.70
N LYS A 5 -13.26 -42.42 168.28
CA LYS A 5 -13.48 -43.13 167.01
C LYS A 5 -13.98 -42.23 165.87
N ASN A 6 -14.47 -41.03 166.19
CA ASN A 6 -15.04 -40.10 165.21
C ASN A 6 -14.04 -39.04 164.67
N ALA A 7 -12.82 -38.96 165.20
CA ALA A 7 -11.80 -38.04 164.71
C ALA A 7 -10.92 -38.64 163.58
N GLU A 8 -10.85 -39.97 163.49
CA GLU A 8 -10.01 -40.68 162.52
C GLU A 8 -10.70 -40.83 161.14
N LEU A 9 -12.03 -40.76 161.08
CA LEU A 9 -12.81 -40.80 159.84
C LEU A 9 -12.83 -39.45 159.07
N ALA A 10 -12.73 -38.31 159.77
CA ALA A 10 -12.75 -36.99 159.13
C ALA A 10 -11.41 -36.57 158.50
N ALA A 11 -10.28 -37.13 158.97
CA ALA A 11 -8.95 -36.84 158.43
C ALA A 11 -8.64 -37.65 157.14
N GLY A 12 -9.25 -38.83 156.97
CA GLY A 12 -9.16 -39.62 155.74
C GLY A 12 -9.95 -39.02 154.58
N GLU A 13 -11.16 -38.53 154.83
CA GLU A 13 -12.02 -37.95 153.79
C GLU A 13 -11.51 -36.59 153.27
N ALA A 14 -10.85 -35.78 154.11
CA ALA A 14 -10.26 -34.51 153.67
C ALA A 14 -8.99 -34.70 152.80
N GLY A 15 -8.23 -35.78 153.03
CA GLY A 15 -7.08 -36.15 152.20
C GLY A 15 -7.48 -36.65 150.81
N ASP A 16 -8.52 -37.48 150.74
CA ASP A 16 -9.05 -38.00 149.48
C ASP A 16 -9.68 -36.91 148.60
N ILE A 17 -10.36 -35.93 149.21
CA ILE A 17 -10.95 -34.78 148.49
C ILE A 17 -9.84 -33.85 147.95
N ALA A 18 -8.79 -33.58 148.73
CA ALA A 18 -7.66 -32.77 148.26
C ALA A 18 -6.90 -33.47 147.11
N GLN A 19 -6.75 -34.79 147.18
CA GLN A 19 -6.11 -35.58 146.13
C GLN A 19 -6.98 -35.70 144.87
N GLN A 20 -8.31 -35.82 145.01
CA GLN A 20 -9.25 -35.73 143.89
C GLN A 20 -9.28 -34.34 143.25
N MET A 21 -9.17 -33.26 144.04
CA MET A 21 -9.11 -31.89 143.51
C MET A 21 -7.79 -31.61 142.77
N GLN A 22 -6.67 -32.14 143.27
CA GLN A 22 -5.38 -31.99 142.58
C GLN A 22 -5.32 -32.86 141.32
N ALA A 23 -5.92 -34.05 141.34
CA ALA A 23 -6.07 -34.92 140.17
C ALA A 23 -7.06 -34.35 139.14
N SER A 24 -8.14 -33.69 139.56
CA SER A 24 -9.10 -33.05 138.66
C SER A 24 -8.54 -31.75 138.06
N ALA A 25 -7.77 -30.97 138.82
CA ALA A 25 -7.03 -29.81 138.31
C ALA A 25 -5.95 -30.25 137.30
N ALA A 26 -5.19 -31.32 137.59
CA ALA A 26 -4.22 -31.88 136.65
C ALA A 26 -4.88 -32.44 135.38
N ARG A 27 -6.05 -33.09 135.49
CA ARG A 27 -6.84 -33.53 134.33
C ARG A 27 -7.39 -32.35 133.53
N ALA A 28 -7.88 -31.29 134.18
CA ALA A 28 -8.36 -30.09 133.50
C ALA A 28 -7.21 -29.37 132.75
N GLN A 29 -6.02 -29.33 133.33
CA GLN A 29 -4.82 -28.80 132.67
C GLN A 29 -4.36 -29.68 131.51
N ALA A 30 -4.39 -31.01 131.66
CA ALA A 30 -4.08 -31.95 130.59
C ALA A 30 -5.07 -31.86 129.42
N VAL A 31 -6.37 -31.74 129.72
CA VAL A 31 -7.41 -31.55 128.70
C VAL A 31 -7.27 -30.20 128.01
N LYS A 32 -6.93 -29.13 128.75
CA LYS A 32 -6.66 -27.81 128.16
C LYS A 32 -5.44 -27.86 127.23
N SER A 33 -4.36 -28.51 127.64
CA SER A 33 -3.17 -28.73 126.82
C SER A 33 -3.47 -29.54 125.56
N GLU A 34 -4.25 -30.62 125.66
CA GLU A 34 -4.66 -31.44 124.52
C GLU A 34 -5.55 -30.66 123.55
N LEU A 35 -6.44 -29.80 124.07
CA LEU A 35 -7.30 -28.96 123.25
C LEU A 35 -6.51 -27.87 122.53
N GLU A 36 -5.50 -27.29 123.18
CA GLU A 36 -4.57 -26.33 122.57
C GLU A 36 -3.71 -27.00 121.49
N ASP A 37 -3.25 -28.24 121.70
CA ASP A 37 -2.53 -29.07 120.72
C ASP A 37 -3.41 -29.46 119.53
N GLN A 38 -4.68 -29.81 119.76
CA GLN A 38 -5.61 -30.13 118.67
C GLN A 38 -6.00 -28.88 117.87
N LEU A 39 -6.16 -27.73 118.53
CA LEU A 39 -6.45 -26.46 117.87
C LEU A 39 -5.27 -26.01 116.99
N THR A 40 -4.02 -26.17 117.48
CA THR A 40 -2.82 -25.88 116.69
C THR A 40 -2.68 -26.84 115.52
N ARG A 41 -2.82 -28.16 115.72
CA ARG A 41 -2.81 -29.13 114.61
C ARG A 41 -3.91 -28.88 113.58
N ALA A 42 -5.13 -28.56 114.01
CA ALA A 42 -6.23 -28.23 113.11
C ALA A 42 -5.94 -26.95 112.31
N SER A 43 -5.32 -25.94 112.95
CA SER A 43 -4.91 -24.71 112.27
C SER A 43 -3.76 -24.93 111.28
N GLU A 44 -2.81 -25.82 111.58
CA GLU A 44 -1.71 -26.20 110.68
C GLU A 44 -2.20 -27.01 109.48
N VAL A 45 -3.15 -27.93 109.69
CA VAL A 45 -3.81 -28.69 108.61
C VAL A 45 -4.64 -27.75 107.73
N ALA A 46 -5.40 -26.84 108.32
CA ALA A 46 -6.14 -25.84 107.56
C ALA A 46 -5.22 -24.91 106.75
N ALA A 47 -4.10 -24.48 107.33
CA ALA A 47 -3.09 -23.66 106.64
C ALA A 47 -2.41 -24.42 105.49
N THR A 48 -2.12 -25.71 105.65
CA THR A 48 -1.52 -26.53 104.58
C THR A 48 -2.51 -26.84 103.46
N GLU A 49 -3.78 -27.13 103.76
CA GLU A 49 -4.81 -27.31 102.74
C GLU A 49 -5.16 -25.99 102.02
N LEU A 50 -5.17 -24.85 102.72
CA LEU A 50 -5.27 -23.53 102.09
C LEU A 50 -4.09 -23.26 101.15
N GLY A 51 -2.86 -23.57 101.57
CA GLY A 51 -1.67 -23.43 100.72
C GLY A 51 -1.71 -24.33 99.48
N LYS A 52 -2.21 -25.57 99.60
CA LYS A 52 -2.44 -26.45 98.44
C LYS A 52 -3.54 -25.92 97.52
N LEU A 53 -4.61 -25.37 98.08
CA LEU A 53 -5.70 -24.79 97.32
C LEU A 53 -5.24 -23.53 96.57
N GLU A 54 -4.47 -22.66 97.21
CA GLU A 54 -3.86 -21.48 96.55
C GLU A 54 -2.91 -21.90 95.42
N ALA A 55 -2.08 -22.92 95.64
CA ALA A 55 -1.21 -23.46 94.60
C ALA A 55 -2.00 -24.07 93.43
N ALA A 56 -3.10 -24.79 93.71
CA ALA A 56 -3.99 -25.34 92.69
C ALA A 56 -4.72 -24.23 91.90
N VAL A 57 -5.21 -23.20 92.58
CA VAL A 57 -5.85 -22.03 91.96
C VAL A 57 -4.85 -21.27 91.08
N ALA A 58 -3.61 -21.09 91.54
CA ALA A 58 -2.55 -20.47 90.74
C ALA A 58 -2.24 -21.29 89.48
N SER A 59 -2.12 -22.61 89.59
CA SER A 59 -1.86 -23.52 88.47
C SER A 59 -3.02 -23.55 87.45
N VAL A 60 -4.27 -23.58 87.94
CA VAL A 60 -5.47 -23.51 87.08
C VAL A 60 -5.54 -22.16 86.38
N SER A 61 -5.28 -21.06 87.09
CA SER A 61 -5.24 -19.71 86.51
C SER A 61 -4.20 -19.59 85.39
N GLU A 62 -2.99 -20.13 85.60
CA GLU A 62 -1.95 -20.17 84.57
C GLU A 62 -2.38 -21.01 83.35
N SER A 63 -2.99 -22.17 83.59
CA SER A 63 -3.47 -23.06 82.54
C SER A 63 -4.59 -22.42 81.71
N VAL A 64 -5.53 -21.73 82.37
CA VAL A 64 -6.60 -20.97 81.70
C VAL A 64 -6.02 -19.81 80.89
N SER A 65 -5.00 -19.12 81.41
CA SER A 65 -4.30 -18.05 80.68
C SER A 65 -3.58 -18.57 79.42
N LYS A 66 -2.88 -19.71 79.50
CA LYS A 66 -2.28 -20.37 78.33
C LYS A 66 -3.33 -20.82 77.32
N ALA A 67 -4.40 -21.48 77.78
CA ALA A 67 -5.47 -21.95 76.90
C ALA A 67 -6.19 -20.81 76.16
N THR A 68 -6.38 -19.66 76.83
CA THR A 68 -6.96 -18.46 76.19
C THR A 68 -6.00 -17.81 75.20
N ALA A 69 -4.69 -17.77 75.50
CA ALA A 69 -3.68 -17.30 74.55
C ALA A 69 -3.60 -18.20 73.30
N ASP A 70 -3.58 -19.52 73.48
CA ASP A 70 -3.55 -20.49 72.38
C ASP A 70 -4.82 -20.43 71.53
N ALA A 71 -5.99 -20.25 72.16
CA ALA A 71 -7.25 -20.02 71.45
C ALA A 71 -7.22 -18.74 70.60
N ALA A 72 -6.62 -17.66 71.10
CA ALA A 72 -6.46 -16.42 70.35
C ALA A 72 -5.51 -16.59 69.14
N VAL A 73 -4.39 -17.30 69.31
CA VAL A 73 -3.47 -17.63 68.20
C VAL A 73 -4.15 -18.53 67.16
N ALA A 74 -4.91 -19.53 67.60
CA ALA A 74 -5.65 -20.42 66.71
C ALA A 74 -6.73 -19.68 65.91
N ALA A 75 -7.43 -18.71 66.53
CA ALA A 75 -8.39 -17.86 65.85
C ALA A 75 -7.71 -16.99 64.77
N SER A 76 -6.58 -16.36 65.09
CA SER A 76 -5.81 -15.55 64.12
C SER A 76 -5.31 -16.37 62.93
N LYS A 77 -4.79 -17.59 63.16
CA LYS A 77 -4.36 -18.47 62.07
C LYS A 77 -5.51 -18.94 61.18
N ARG A 78 -6.71 -19.16 61.74
CA ARG A 78 -7.91 -19.47 60.95
C ARG A 78 -8.29 -18.30 60.05
N GLU A 79 -8.28 -17.09 60.59
CA GLU A 79 -8.57 -15.88 59.81
C GLU A 79 -7.55 -15.68 58.67
N GLU A 80 -6.26 -15.93 58.93
CA GLU A 80 -5.22 -15.92 57.89
C GLU A 80 -5.43 -17.02 56.84
N THR A 81 -5.83 -18.24 57.26
CA THR A 81 -6.12 -19.35 56.35
C THR A 81 -7.34 -19.05 55.47
N ASP A 82 -8.39 -18.47 56.05
CA ASP A 82 -9.60 -18.07 55.32
C ASP A 82 -9.26 -16.97 54.30
N ARG A 83 -8.42 -16.00 54.67
CA ARG A 83 -7.93 -14.96 53.77
C ARG A 83 -7.09 -15.53 52.63
N LEU A 84 -6.15 -16.43 52.92
CA LEU A 84 -5.32 -17.08 51.89
C LEU A 84 -6.17 -17.93 50.96
N THR A 85 -7.18 -18.63 51.49
CA THR A 85 -8.12 -19.42 50.68
C THR A 85 -8.94 -18.53 49.75
N ALA A 86 -9.42 -17.39 50.25
CA ALA A 86 -10.14 -16.41 49.42
C ALA A 86 -9.23 -15.85 48.31
N GLN A 87 -7.98 -15.48 48.63
CA GLN A 87 -7.00 -15.01 47.64
C GLN A 87 -6.67 -16.09 46.60
N ALA A 88 -6.52 -17.34 47.01
CA ALA A 88 -6.26 -18.45 46.09
C ALA A 88 -7.43 -18.68 45.13
N GLN A 89 -8.68 -18.60 45.62
CA GLN A 89 -9.86 -18.69 44.78
C GLN A 89 -9.96 -17.53 43.78
N GLU A 90 -9.63 -16.32 44.21
CA GLU A 90 -9.61 -15.14 43.33
C GLU A 90 -8.51 -15.23 42.26
N ALA A 91 -7.31 -15.67 42.63
CA ALA A 91 -6.23 -15.94 41.70
C ALA A 91 -6.62 -17.03 40.69
N TYR A 92 -7.31 -18.09 41.11
CA TYR A 92 -7.78 -19.14 40.20
C TYR A 92 -8.80 -18.61 39.18
N LYS A 93 -9.75 -17.78 39.63
CA LYS A 93 -10.70 -17.09 38.74
C LYS A 93 -9.96 -16.19 37.74
N ALA A 94 -9.00 -15.40 38.19
CA ALA A 94 -8.19 -14.54 37.32
C ALA A 94 -7.37 -15.35 36.29
N LEU A 95 -6.82 -16.49 36.69
CA LEU A 95 -6.08 -17.36 35.77
C LEU A 95 -7.00 -17.94 34.68
N SER A 96 -8.21 -18.36 35.06
CA SER A 96 -9.19 -18.92 34.12
C SER A 96 -9.67 -17.88 33.10
N SER A 97 -9.90 -16.63 33.52
CA SER A 97 -10.29 -15.54 32.61
C SER A 97 -9.13 -15.13 31.70
N PHE A 98 -7.91 -15.12 32.22
CA PHE A 98 -6.71 -14.88 31.42
C PHE A 98 -6.52 -15.95 30.34
N GLN A 99 -6.72 -17.23 30.67
CA GLN A 99 -6.65 -18.31 29.70
C GLN A 99 -7.71 -18.18 28.59
N ALA A 100 -8.94 -17.81 28.94
CA ALA A 100 -10.00 -17.55 27.95
C ALA A 100 -9.64 -16.35 27.04
N THR A 101 -9.02 -15.32 27.61
CA THR A 101 -8.53 -14.15 26.87
C THR A 101 -7.42 -14.56 25.90
N LEU A 102 -6.44 -15.36 26.35
CA LEU A 102 -5.37 -15.86 25.49
C LEU A 102 -5.90 -16.67 24.31
N GLN A 103 -6.88 -17.55 24.52
CA GLN A 103 -7.49 -18.31 23.42
C GLN A 103 -8.21 -17.40 22.42
N THR A 104 -8.88 -16.35 22.92
CA THR A 104 -9.58 -15.38 22.07
C THR A 104 -8.57 -14.56 21.25
N THR A 105 -7.52 -14.06 21.90
CA THR A 105 -6.43 -13.32 21.24
C THR A 105 -5.70 -14.18 20.22
N GLN A 106 -5.45 -15.45 20.53
CA GLN A 106 -4.82 -16.38 19.58
C GLN A 106 -5.68 -16.57 18.33
N LYS A 107 -7.00 -16.73 18.49
CA LYS A 107 -7.93 -16.80 17.36
C LYS A 107 -7.96 -15.50 16.56
N SER A 108 -7.97 -14.33 17.21
CA SER A 108 -7.97 -13.05 16.50
C SER A 108 -6.68 -12.82 15.73
N VAL A 109 -5.53 -13.22 16.29
CA VAL A 109 -4.24 -13.12 15.59
C VAL A 109 -4.22 -13.99 14.34
N ALA A 110 -4.72 -15.23 14.43
CA ALA A 110 -4.83 -16.11 13.26
C ALA A 110 -5.79 -15.56 12.18
N ASP A 111 -6.91 -14.95 12.58
CA ASP A 111 -7.84 -14.29 11.64
C ASP A 111 -7.22 -13.05 10.98
N ILE A 112 -6.48 -12.25 11.75
CA ILE A 112 -5.74 -11.09 11.23
C ILE A 112 -4.66 -11.53 10.24
N GLU A 113 -3.92 -12.59 10.53
CA GLU A 113 -2.89 -13.13 9.64
C GLU A 113 -3.51 -13.64 8.32
N ALA A 114 -4.63 -14.36 8.39
CA ALA A 114 -5.36 -14.80 7.21
C ALA A 114 -5.86 -13.62 6.36
N ARG A 115 -6.44 -12.59 6.99
CA ARG A 115 -6.88 -11.37 6.30
C ARG A 115 -5.72 -10.58 5.71
N ALA A 116 -4.59 -10.51 6.41
CA ALA A 116 -3.40 -9.82 5.90
C ALA A 116 -2.89 -10.48 4.62
N LEU A 117 -2.79 -11.82 4.61
CA LEU A 117 -2.41 -12.58 3.42
C LEU A 117 -3.38 -12.38 2.26
N ASP A 118 -4.69 -12.43 2.52
CA ASP A 118 -5.72 -12.20 1.50
C ASP A 118 -5.63 -10.78 0.93
N VAL A 119 -5.51 -9.77 1.79
CA VAL A 119 -5.36 -8.37 1.37
C VAL A 119 -4.07 -8.17 0.55
N THR A 120 -2.95 -8.77 0.95
CA THR A 120 -1.71 -8.72 0.15
C THR A 120 -1.90 -9.36 -1.23
N ALA A 121 -2.56 -10.52 -1.31
CA ALA A 121 -2.86 -11.16 -2.58
C ALA A 121 -3.79 -10.31 -3.47
N GLN A 122 -4.80 -9.66 -2.89
CA GLN A 122 -5.67 -8.73 -3.60
C GLN A 122 -4.89 -7.50 -4.10
N PHE A 123 -4.00 -6.94 -3.29
CA PHE A 123 -3.16 -5.80 -3.71
C PHE A 123 -2.23 -6.15 -4.86
N GLU A 124 -1.59 -7.31 -4.82
CA GLU A 124 -0.72 -7.73 -5.94
C GLU A 124 -1.52 -7.94 -7.24
N ASN A 125 -2.70 -8.56 -7.16
CA ASN A 125 -3.60 -8.65 -8.32
C ASN A 125 -4.04 -7.27 -8.83
N GLN A 126 -4.40 -6.36 -7.93
CA GLN A 126 -4.78 -4.99 -8.32
C GLN A 126 -3.60 -4.23 -8.95
N ARG A 127 -2.37 -4.40 -8.45
CA ARG A 127 -1.17 -3.78 -9.03
C ARG A 127 -0.93 -4.26 -10.46
N VAL A 128 -1.09 -5.55 -10.73
CA VAL A 128 -1.00 -6.11 -12.10
C VAL A 128 -2.07 -5.48 -13.00
N ASN A 129 -3.33 -5.44 -12.55
CA ASN A 129 -4.43 -4.86 -13.32
C ASN A 129 -4.23 -3.36 -13.60
N VAL A 130 -3.76 -2.59 -12.61
CA VAL A 130 -3.45 -1.16 -12.78
C VAL A 130 -2.31 -0.97 -13.78
N GLY A 131 -1.27 -1.81 -13.74
CA GLY A 131 -0.18 -1.78 -14.72
C GLY A 131 -0.67 -2.05 -16.15
N GLU A 132 -1.56 -3.01 -16.33
CA GLU A 132 -2.18 -3.30 -17.63
C GLU A 132 -3.05 -2.14 -18.13
N LEU A 133 -3.88 -1.57 -17.26
CA LEU A 133 -4.70 -0.40 -17.58
C LEU A 133 -3.85 0.83 -17.95
N LEU A 134 -2.73 1.04 -17.25
CA LEU A 134 -1.80 2.13 -17.55
C LEU A 134 -1.18 1.95 -18.95
N LEU A 135 -0.71 0.74 -19.27
CA LEU A 135 -0.19 0.41 -20.61
C LEU A 135 -1.26 0.59 -21.70
N GLN A 136 -2.50 0.19 -21.43
CA GLN A 136 -3.60 0.36 -22.36
C GLN A 136 -3.94 1.84 -22.57
N ALA A 137 -3.96 2.65 -21.51
CA ALA A 137 -4.18 4.09 -21.59
C ALA A 137 -3.06 4.78 -22.37
N GLU A 138 -1.80 4.42 -22.12
CA GLU A 138 -0.65 4.98 -22.85
C GLU A 138 -0.70 4.63 -24.34
N ARG A 139 -1.03 3.38 -24.69
CA ARG A 139 -1.29 2.95 -26.08
C ARG A 139 -2.45 3.71 -26.71
N MET A 140 -3.52 3.97 -25.97
CA MET A 140 -4.68 4.70 -26.49
C MET A 140 -4.36 6.16 -26.78
N VAL A 141 -3.65 6.85 -25.87
CA VAL A 141 -3.26 8.26 -26.04
C VAL A 141 -2.21 8.43 -27.15
N SER A 142 -1.19 7.56 -27.16
CA SER A 142 -0.17 7.58 -28.21
C SER A 142 -0.76 7.19 -29.57
N GLY A 143 -1.56 6.12 -29.61
CA GLY A 143 -2.28 5.66 -30.79
C GLY A 143 -3.24 6.71 -31.35
N SER A 144 -4.02 7.40 -30.50
CA SER A 144 -4.94 8.45 -30.96
C SER A 144 -4.20 9.65 -31.55
N THR A 145 -3.04 10.01 -30.98
CA THR A 145 -2.22 11.12 -31.46
C THR A 145 -1.58 10.79 -32.80
N VAL A 146 -1.00 9.59 -32.92
CA VAL A 146 -0.40 9.10 -34.16
C VAL A 146 -1.46 8.92 -35.25
N ALA A 147 -2.61 8.34 -34.92
CA ALA A 147 -3.72 8.18 -35.85
C ALA A 147 -4.30 9.53 -36.29
N GLY A 148 -4.40 10.50 -35.38
CA GLY A 148 -4.84 11.86 -35.69
C GLY A 148 -3.91 12.57 -36.67
N LEU A 149 -2.59 12.50 -36.43
CA LEU A 149 -1.57 13.06 -37.30
C LEU A 149 -1.55 12.37 -38.68
N ALA A 150 -1.61 11.04 -38.71
CA ALA A 150 -1.69 10.27 -39.94
C ALA A 150 -2.97 10.63 -40.72
N LYS A 151 -4.12 10.73 -40.07
CA LYS A 151 -5.37 11.14 -40.71
C LYS A 151 -5.26 12.53 -41.34
N ALA A 152 -4.65 13.50 -40.66
CA ALA A 152 -4.44 14.84 -41.21
C ALA A 152 -3.60 14.82 -42.50
N PHE A 153 -2.55 13.98 -42.56
CA PHE A 153 -1.77 13.81 -43.80
C PHE A 153 -2.51 13.09 -44.92
N ASP A 154 -3.35 12.11 -44.60
CA ASP A 154 -4.18 11.43 -45.60
C ASP A 154 -5.27 12.36 -46.16
N ASP A 155 -5.89 13.20 -45.32
CA ASP A 155 -6.88 14.18 -45.74
C ASP A 155 -6.26 15.23 -46.68
N GLU A 156 -5.06 15.76 -46.35
CA GLU A 156 -4.32 16.67 -47.24
C GLU A 156 -3.93 15.98 -48.55
N ARG A 157 -3.49 14.72 -48.50
CA ARG A 157 -3.20 13.92 -49.70
C ARG A 157 -4.43 13.80 -50.61
N LYS A 158 -5.62 13.56 -50.05
CA LYS A 158 -6.87 13.48 -50.81
C LYS A 158 -7.24 14.82 -51.46
N VAL A 159 -7.01 15.94 -50.79
CA VAL A 159 -7.21 17.29 -51.35
C VAL A 159 -6.25 17.53 -52.53
N LEU A 160 -4.99 17.12 -52.39
CA LEU A 160 -4.00 17.19 -53.46
C LEU A 160 -4.37 16.29 -54.64
N ASP A 161 -4.88 15.08 -54.39
CA ASP A 161 -5.35 14.16 -55.45
C ASP A 161 -6.49 14.77 -56.27
N LYS A 162 -7.45 15.39 -55.59
CA LYS A 162 -8.54 16.11 -56.26
C LYS A 162 -8.02 17.26 -57.12
N SER A 163 -7.06 18.03 -56.59
CA SER A 163 -6.43 19.14 -57.31
C SER A 163 -5.58 18.67 -58.49
N MET A 164 -4.90 17.54 -58.34
CA MET A 164 -4.08 16.91 -59.38
C MET A 164 -4.94 16.40 -60.54
N ASN A 165 -6.11 15.81 -60.24
CA ASN A 165 -7.06 15.41 -61.27
C ASN A 165 -7.57 16.61 -62.08
N GLY A 166 -7.86 17.73 -61.42
CA GLY A 166 -8.19 18.99 -62.10
C GLY A 166 -7.07 19.50 -63.02
N ALA A 167 -5.81 19.42 -62.58
CA ALA A 167 -4.66 19.78 -63.40
C ALA A 167 -4.45 18.83 -64.59
N PHE A 168 -4.69 17.54 -64.42
CA PHE A 168 -4.66 16.55 -65.51
C PHE A 168 -5.71 16.86 -66.58
N TRP A 169 -6.94 17.17 -66.17
CA TRP A 169 -8.00 17.60 -67.11
C TRP A 169 -7.64 18.90 -67.83
N GLY A 170 -7.07 19.88 -67.13
CA GLY A 170 -6.56 21.11 -67.77
C GLY A 170 -5.45 20.85 -68.80
N PHE A 171 -4.56 19.91 -68.51
CA PHE A 171 -3.51 19.47 -69.44
C PHE A 171 -4.09 18.76 -70.67
N MET A 172 -5.02 17.82 -70.49
CA MET A 172 -5.73 17.16 -71.59
C MET A 172 -6.51 18.15 -72.45
N PHE A 173 -7.17 19.14 -71.83
CA PHE A 173 -7.85 20.21 -72.53
C PHE A 173 -6.88 21.08 -73.34
N GLY A 174 -5.73 21.45 -72.75
CA GLY A 174 -4.68 22.19 -73.44
C GLY A 174 -4.12 21.46 -74.66
N ILE A 175 -3.83 20.16 -74.53
CA ILE A 175 -3.39 19.32 -75.65
C ILE A 175 -4.45 19.26 -76.74
N SER A 176 -5.72 19.06 -76.37
CA SER A 176 -6.83 18.99 -77.32
C SER A 176 -6.96 20.30 -78.12
N LEU A 177 -6.86 21.44 -77.44
CA LEU A 177 -6.86 22.76 -78.07
C LEU A 177 -5.64 22.95 -78.99
N LEU A 178 -4.47 22.42 -78.62
CA LEU A 178 -3.26 22.46 -79.42
C LEU A 178 -3.40 21.62 -80.70
N PHE A 179 -4.01 20.44 -80.61
CA PHE A 179 -4.33 19.62 -81.79
C PHE A 179 -5.34 20.32 -82.72
N ILE A 180 -6.38 20.95 -82.17
CA ILE A 180 -7.37 21.69 -82.97
C ILE A 180 -6.72 22.87 -83.69
N THR A 181 -5.93 23.68 -82.97
CA THR A 181 -5.28 24.88 -83.55
C THR A 181 -4.15 24.53 -84.51
N SER A 182 -3.33 23.53 -84.18
CA SER A 182 -2.28 23.01 -85.08
C SER A 182 -2.88 22.32 -86.31
N GLY A 183 -3.96 21.56 -86.14
CA GLY A 183 -4.71 20.93 -87.23
C GLY A 183 -5.34 21.96 -88.18
N ALA A 184 -5.92 23.03 -87.65
CA ALA A 184 -6.44 24.13 -88.46
C ALA A 184 -5.32 24.82 -89.26
N LEU A 185 -4.14 25.00 -88.68
CA LEU A 185 -2.98 25.55 -89.37
C LEU A 185 -2.47 24.60 -90.48
N ALA A 186 -2.44 23.29 -90.22
CA ALA A 186 -2.07 22.28 -91.21
C ALA A 186 -3.08 22.23 -92.37
N ALA A 187 -4.38 22.29 -92.09
CA ALA A 187 -5.44 22.36 -93.10
C ALA A 187 -5.31 23.63 -93.96
N TYR A 188 -4.94 24.76 -93.38
CA TYR A 188 -4.62 25.98 -94.12
C TYR A 188 -3.42 25.80 -95.06
N ILE A 189 -2.36 25.12 -94.64
CA ILE A 189 -1.15 24.84 -95.46
C ILE A 189 -1.43 23.82 -96.57
N LEU A 190 -2.36 22.89 -96.36
CA LEU A 190 -2.73 21.86 -97.33
C LEU A 190 -3.95 22.25 -98.19
N ASN A 191 -4.55 23.42 -97.95
CA ASN A 191 -5.76 23.92 -98.61
C ASN A 191 -6.93 22.92 -98.55
N VAL A 192 -7.09 22.25 -97.40
CA VAL A 192 -8.20 21.31 -97.17
C VAL A 192 -9.40 22.12 -96.69
N PRO A 193 -10.54 22.11 -97.43
CA PRO A 193 -11.74 22.81 -96.99
C PRO A 193 -12.33 22.10 -95.77
N ILE A 194 -12.49 22.84 -94.67
CA ILE A 194 -13.20 22.38 -93.46
C ILE A 194 -14.48 23.20 -93.34
N ASP A 195 -15.61 22.51 -93.50
CA ASP A 195 -16.94 23.12 -93.42
C ASP A 195 -17.16 23.76 -92.04
N GLY A 196 -17.65 25.00 -92.02
CA GLY A 196 -17.82 25.81 -90.79
C GLY A 196 -16.57 26.52 -90.25
N TRP A 197 -15.36 26.28 -90.79
CA TRP A 197 -14.10 26.93 -90.39
C TRP A 197 -13.40 27.67 -91.55
N GLU A 198 -14.19 28.14 -92.52
CA GLU A 198 -13.66 28.83 -93.71
C GLU A 198 -12.79 30.05 -93.39
N TRP A 199 -13.12 30.81 -92.34
CA TRP A 199 -12.36 32.00 -91.95
C TRP A 199 -10.90 31.70 -91.51
N LEU A 200 -10.63 30.47 -91.06
CA LEU A 200 -9.30 29.99 -90.66
C LEU A 200 -8.59 29.19 -91.75
N THR A 201 -9.34 28.46 -92.58
CA THR A 201 -8.81 27.47 -93.52
C THR A 201 -8.79 27.93 -94.98
N LYS A 202 -9.60 28.92 -95.35
CA LYS A 202 -9.70 29.42 -96.73
C LYS A 202 -8.45 30.20 -97.11
N ARG A 203 -7.80 29.75 -98.18
CA ARG A 203 -6.69 30.42 -98.85
C ARG A 203 -7.21 31.19 -100.06
N GLY A 204 -6.61 32.35 -100.36
CA GLY A 204 -6.73 32.95 -101.69
C GLY A 204 -5.95 32.15 -102.74
N THR A 205 -6.01 32.53 -104.01
CA THR A 205 -5.29 31.86 -105.11
C THR A 205 -3.76 32.02 -105.09
N ALA A 206 -3.19 32.68 -104.07
CA ALA A 206 -1.75 32.93 -103.95
C ALA A 206 -1.06 31.89 -103.05
N ASP A 207 0.22 31.60 -103.34
CA ASP A 207 1.07 30.74 -102.53
C ASP A 207 1.20 31.26 -101.09
N PRO A 208 1.25 30.37 -100.08
CA PRO A 208 1.34 30.78 -98.69
C PRO A 208 2.68 31.50 -98.45
N THR A 209 2.62 32.80 -98.19
CA THR A 209 3.81 33.56 -97.78
C THR A 209 4.19 33.21 -96.34
N LEU A 210 5.50 33.18 -96.06
CA LEU A 210 6.04 32.89 -94.72
C LEU A 210 5.44 33.81 -93.64
N ALA A 211 5.22 35.07 -93.97
CA ALA A 211 4.62 36.07 -93.09
C ALA A 211 3.17 35.73 -92.68
N GLN A 212 2.40 35.10 -93.58
CA GLN A 212 1.00 34.73 -93.33
C GLN A 212 0.88 33.45 -92.48
N VAL A 213 1.85 32.54 -92.60
CA VAL A 213 1.96 31.38 -91.70
C VAL A 213 2.36 31.86 -90.30
N LEU A 214 3.39 32.72 -90.19
CA LEU A 214 3.86 33.25 -88.91
C LEU A 214 2.78 34.02 -88.14
N SER A 215 2.00 34.87 -88.83
CA SER A 215 0.95 35.66 -88.19
C SER A 215 -0.17 34.78 -87.61
N ARG A 216 -0.48 33.64 -88.25
CA ARG A 216 -1.49 32.67 -87.77
C ARG A 216 -0.94 31.71 -86.72
N SER A 217 0.37 31.43 -86.71
CA SER A 217 1.04 30.65 -85.66
C SER A 217 0.94 31.26 -84.27
N VAL A 218 0.72 32.59 -84.16
CA VAL A 218 0.48 33.27 -82.88
C VAL A 218 -0.70 32.66 -82.11
N ILE A 219 -1.70 32.11 -82.82
CA ILE A 219 -2.87 31.45 -82.21
C ILE A 219 -2.46 30.18 -81.43
N VAL A 220 -1.38 29.51 -81.81
CA VAL A 220 -0.88 28.28 -81.16
C VAL A 220 -0.16 28.58 -79.84
N ILE A 221 0.31 29.81 -79.65
CA ILE A 221 1.07 30.21 -78.45
C ILE A 221 0.22 30.08 -77.18
N ALA A 222 -1.06 30.47 -77.22
CA ALA A 222 -1.94 30.41 -76.05
C ALA A 222 -2.24 28.95 -75.59
N PRO A 223 -2.65 28.02 -76.48
CA PRO A 223 -2.76 26.59 -76.15
C PRO A 223 -1.45 25.97 -75.66
N PHE A 224 -0.33 26.36 -76.27
CA PHE A 224 0.99 25.87 -75.87
C PHE A 224 1.33 26.31 -74.44
N TRP A 225 1.13 27.59 -74.11
CA TRP A 225 1.37 28.11 -72.78
C TRP A 225 0.46 27.47 -71.73
N LEU A 226 -0.83 27.30 -72.05
CA LEU A 226 -1.79 26.61 -71.17
C LEU A 226 -1.36 25.16 -70.88
N THR A 227 -0.89 24.44 -71.90
CA THR A 227 -0.40 23.07 -71.78
C THR A 227 0.84 23.01 -70.88
N LEU A 228 1.80 23.91 -71.11
CA LEU A 228 3.03 24.00 -70.32
C LEU A 228 2.73 24.36 -68.85
N PHE A 229 1.82 25.30 -68.61
CA PHE A 229 1.38 25.69 -67.28
C PHE A 229 0.70 24.52 -66.55
N SER A 230 -0.24 23.84 -67.22
CA SER A 230 -0.95 22.68 -66.66
C SER A 230 0.02 21.53 -66.34
N ALA A 231 0.98 21.25 -67.22
CA ALA A 231 2.01 20.24 -67.02
C ALA A 231 2.91 20.56 -65.81
N ARG A 232 3.36 21.82 -65.68
CA ARG A 232 4.17 22.27 -64.54
C ARG A 232 3.39 22.17 -63.22
N ARG A 233 2.12 22.57 -63.23
CA ARG A 233 1.23 22.46 -62.07
C ARG A 233 1.01 21.00 -61.66
N TYR A 234 0.77 20.11 -62.62
CA TYR A 234 0.61 18.69 -62.35
C TYR A 234 1.87 18.10 -61.69
N ARG A 235 3.06 18.39 -62.24
CA ARG A 235 4.33 17.94 -61.66
C ARG A 235 4.52 18.43 -60.21
N SER A 236 4.22 19.70 -59.95
CA SER A 236 4.34 20.27 -58.60
C SER A 236 3.39 19.60 -57.60
N LEU A 237 2.15 19.30 -58.01
CA LEU A 237 1.17 18.64 -57.15
C LEU A 237 1.54 17.17 -56.90
N PHE A 238 2.10 16.49 -57.90
CA PHE A 238 2.57 15.11 -57.77
C PHE A 238 3.71 15.00 -56.75
N ASP A 239 4.69 15.89 -56.79
CA ASP A 239 5.81 15.92 -55.84
C ASP A 239 5.31 16.18 -54.40
N LEU A 240 4.41 17.16 -54.22
CA LEU A 240 3.76 17.39 -52.93
C LEU A 240 3.03 16.14 -52.43
N ARG A 241 2.20 15.50 -53.27
CA ARG A 241 1.48 14.27 -52.92
C ARG A 241 2.45 13.18 -52.44
N GLN A 242 3.57 13.00 -53.11
CA GLN A 242 4.57 11.99 -52.75
C GLN A 242 5.16 12.28 -51.36
N GLN A 243 5.51 13.53 -51.08
CA GLN A 243 6.03 13.96 -49.77
C GLN A 243 5.00 13.74 -48.65
N TYR A 244 3.73 14.12 -48.87
CA TYR A 244 2.66 13.89 -47.91
C TYR A 244 2.38 12.39 -47.69
N SER A 245 2.44 11.57 -48.75
CA SER A 245 2.31 10.13 -48.61
C SER A 245 3.47 9.51 -47.82
N HIS A 246 4.69 10.02 -47.98
CA HIS A 246 5.84 9.58 -47.20
C HIS A 246 5.68 9.95 -45.72
N LYS A 247 5.28 11.19 -45.42
CA LYS A 247 4.99 11.65 -44.05
C LYS A 247 3.87 10.85 -43.39
N TYR A 248 2.82 10.53 -44.14
CA TYR A 248 1.73 9.66 -43.69
C TYR A 248 2.26 8.28 -43.29
N ASN A 249 3.01 7.61 -44.17
CA ASN A 249 3.54 6.28 -43.90
C ASN A 249 4.50 6.28 -42.70
N MET A 250 5.32 7.32 -42.54
CA MET A 250 6.23 7.47 -41.39
C MET A 250 5.47 7.70 -40.07
N ALA A 251 4.46 8.57 -40.08
CA ALA A 251 3.60 8.77 -38.91
C ALA A 251 2.85 7.47 -38.55
N PHE A 252 2.23 6.81 -39.53
CA PHE A 252 1.46 5.59 -39.31
C PHE A 252 2.31 4.42 -38.78
N SER A 253 3.54 4.26 -39.28
CA SER A 253 4.45 3.19 -38.87
C SER A 253 5.15 3.43 -37.53
N MET A 254 5.13 4.66 -37.01
CA MET A 254 5.79 5.06 -35.75
C MET A 254 5.37 4.19 -34.57
N ASP A 255 4.07 3.93 -34.41
CA ASP A 255 3.55 3.12 -33.30
C ASP A 255 4.02 1.66 -33.38
N GLY A 256 4.05 1.12 -34.61
CA GLY A 256 4.61 -0.22 -34.88
C GLY A 256 6.10 -0.30 -34.58
N PHE A 257 6.88 0.72 -34.93
CA PHE A 257 8.32 0.75 -34.64
C PHE A 257 8.62 0.91 -33.16
N LYS A 258 7.85 1.71 -32.42
CA LYS A 258 7.96 1.79 -30.95
C LYS A 258 7.68 0.44 -30.29
N THR A 259 6.73 -0.32 -30.82
CA THR A 259 6.38 -1.66 -30.33
C THR A 259 7.49 -2.68 -30.62
N GLN A 260 8.15 -2.60 -31.79
CA GLN A 260 9.21 -3.55 -32.17
C GLN A 260 10.57 -3.24 -31.54
N ALA A 261 10.85 -1.98 -31.22
CA ALA A 261 12.15 -1.53 -30.68
C ALA A 261 11.97 -0.53 -29.53
N PRO A 262 11.50 -0.99 -28.35
CA PRO A 262 11.16 -0.11 -27.23
C PRO A 262 12.37 0.69 -26.70
N SER A 263 13.58 0.13 -26.76
CA SER A 263 14.83 0.83 -26.37
C SER A 263 15.17 2.04 -27.24
N PHE A 264 14.60 2.12 -28.45
CA PHE A 264 14.82 3.21 -29.41
C PHE A 264 13.58 4.08 -29.62
N ALA A 265 12.52 3.88 -28.83
CA ALA A 265 11.21 4.53 -29.03
C ALA A 265 11.30 6.06 -29.10
N GLU A 266 12.12 6.69 -28.25
CA GLU A 266 12.34 8.14 -28.25
C GLU A 266 13.12 8.60 -29.48
N SER A 267 14.17 7.87 -29.87
CA SER A 267 14.97 8.20 -31.06
C SER A 267 14.16 8.07 -32.35
N ILE A 268 13.30 7.05 -32.44
CA ILE A 268 12.38 6.83 -33.57
C ILE A 268 11.35 7.97 -33.60
N ALA A 269 10.78 8.33 -32.46
CA ALA A 269 9.84 9.45 -32.37
C ALA A 269 10.49 10.77 -32.83
N ALA A 270 11.69 11.09 -32.33
CA ALA A 270 12.42 12.29 -32.70
C ALA A 270 12.73 12.32 -34.22
N TRP A 271 13.15 11.19 -34.78
CA TRP A 271 13.41 11.08 -36.21
C TRP A 271 12.13 11.28 -37.05
N VAL A 272 11.02 10.65 -36.67
CA VAL A 272 9.71 10.86 -37.35
C VAL A 272 9.27 12.32 -37.23
N PHE A 273 9.42 12.95 -36.06
CA PHE A 273 9.07 14.36 -35.86
C PHE A 273 9.89 15.30 -36.75
N THR A 274 11.19 15.06 -36.90
CA THR A 274 12.04 15.90 -37.78
C THR A 274 11.61 15.78 -39.25
N ILE A 275 11.30 14.59 -39.73
CA ILE A 275 10.78 14.36 -41.10
C ILE A 275 9.42 15.01 -41.30
N VAL A 276 8.53 14.88 -40.31
CA VAL A 276 7.18 15.41 -40.38
C VAL A 276 7.19 16.94 -40.34
N ALA A 277 8.00 17.53 -39.45
CA ALA A 277 8.13 18.98 -39.25
C ALA A 277 8.84 19.70 -40.42
N ALA A 278 9.61 18.98 -41.25
CA ALA A 278 10.25 19.57 -42.42
C ALA A 278 9.20 20.14 -43.39
N ASN A 279 9.33 21.42 -43.77
CA ASN A 279 8.33 22.12 -44.58
C ASN A 279 8.30 21.58 -46.04
N PRO A 280 7.13 21.25 -46.63
CA PRO A 280 7.08 20.65 -47.97
C PRO A 280 7.08 21.69 -49.11
N VAL A 281 8.21 22.37 -49.41
CA VAL A 281 8.53 23.06 -50.69
C VAL A 281 10.00 23.54 -50.66
N LEU A 282 10.87 23.50 -51.69
CA LEU A 282 10.81 23.54 -53.16
C LEU A 282 11.78 22.49 -53.78
N PRO A 283 11.63 22.12 -55.07
CA PRO A 283 12.70 21.47 -55.81
C PRO A 283 13.93 22.39 -55.79
N ARG A 284 14.94 22.01 -55.01
CA ARG A 284 16.21 22.72 -54.92
C ARG A 284 16.83 22.71 -56.32
N ALA A 285 16.83 23.86 -56.98
CA ALA A 285 17.72 24.09 -58.10
C ALA A 285 19.15 23.86 -57.57
N GLY A 286 19.83 22.82 -58.06
CA GLY A 286 21.28 22.72 -58.09
C GLY A 286 22.07 22.80 -56.78
N HIS A 287 21.48 22.53 -55.61
CA HIS A 287 22.29 22.33 -54.40
C HIS A 287 22.44 20.84 -54.14
N ALA A 288 23.70 20.40 -54.21
CA ALA A 288 24.18 19.16 -53.62
C ALA A 288 23.51 18.92 -52.27
N MET A 289 23.26 17.65 -51.94
CA MET A 289 23.02 17.25 -50.57
C MET A 289 24.05 17.93 -49.67
N ASP A 290 23.65 18.97 -48.94
CA ASP A 290 24.41 19.40 -47.78
C ASP A 290 24.40 18.20 -46.84
N THR A 291 25.60 17.68 -46.67
CA THR A 291 26.00 16.58 -45.84
C THR A 291 25.72 16.91 -44.37
N ALA A 292 24.47 16.86 -43.94
CA ALA A 292 24.22 16.07 -42.76
C ALA A 292 24.07 14.65 -43.31
N PRO A 293 25.02 13.73 -43.07
CA PRO A 293 24.80 12.35 -43.47
C PRO A 293 23.44 11.95 -42.87
N PRO A 294 22.58 11.22 -43.61
CA PRO A 294 21.49 10.53 -42.94
C PRO A 294 22.17 9.81 -41.77
N LEU A 295 21.63 9.96 -40.56
CA LEU A 295 22.04 9.13 -39.43
C LEU A 295 21.74 7.70 -39.88
N THR A 296 22.73 7.12 -40.54
CA THR A 296 22.73 5.76 -41.01
C THR A 296 22.63 4.93 -39.76
N VAL A 297 21.97 3.77 -39.86
CA VAL A 297 21.92 2.81 -38.75
C VAL A 297 23.32 2.58 -38.16
N GLN A 298 24.35 2.67 -39.01
CA GLN A 298 25.76 2.60 -38.64
C GLN A 298 26.27 3.80 -37.82
N GLY A 299 25.83 5.03 -38.12
CA GLY A 299 26.10 6.21 -37.30
C GLY A 299 25.44 6.12 -35.93
N MET A 300 24.17 5.71 -35.88
CA MET A 300 23.45 5.53 -34.60
C MET A 300 24.03 4.37 -33.78
N MET A 301 24.47 3.29 -34.42
CA MET A 301 25.18 2.18 -33.76
C MET A 301 26.54 2.62 -33.20
N ASN A 302 27.27 3.48 -33.90
CA ASN A 302 28.55 4.00 -33.42
C ASN A 302 28.35 4.98 -32.25
N ASP A 303 27.35 5.83 -32.29
CA ASP A 303 27.02 6.74 -31.18
C ASP A 303 26.53 5.97 -29.94
N ALA A 304 25.71 4.93 -30.13
CA ALA A 304 25.27 4.04 -29.06
C ALA A 304 26.44 3.24 -28.46
N ARG A 305 27.38 2.79 -29.29
CA ARG A 305 28.60 2.10 -28.85
C ARG A 305 29.53 3.03 -28.07
N ASN A 306 29.73 4.25 -28.54
CA ASN A 306 30.53 5.26 -27.85
C ASN A 306 29.90 5.68 -26.51
N ALA A 307 28.57 5.80 -26.44
CA ALA A 307 27.86 6.05 -25.19
C ALA A 307 28.00 4.87 -24.21
N TYR A 308 27.97 3.63 -24.70
CA TYR A 308 28.19 2.43 -23.90
C TYR A 308 29.63 2.33 -23.36
N ASP A 309 30.64 2.54 -24.21
CA ASP A 309 32.05 2.47 -23.81
C ASP A 309 32.41 3.56 -22.78
N LYS A 310 31.80 4.74 -22.90
CA LYS A 310 31.93 5.85 -21.92
C LYS A 310 31.29 5.52 -20.57
N VAL A 311 30.16 4.81 -20.54
CA VAL A 311 29.51 4.35 -19.29
C VAL A 311 30.29 3.19 -18.66
N MET A 312 30.95 2.36 -19.47
CA MET A 312 31.73 1.21 -19.02
C MET A 312 33.19 1.57 -18.64
N GLY A 313 33.57 2.85 -18.68
CA GLY A 313 34.89 3.33 -18.27
C GLY A 313 36.04 2.77 -19.12
N LYS A 314 35.77 2.42 -20.38
CA LYS A 314 36.78 1.98 -21.35
C LYS A 314 37.16 3.16 -22.24
N GLU A 315 37.93 4.08 -21.69
CA GLU A 315 38.79 4.97 -22.48
C GLU A 315 40.24 4.49 -22.39
#